data_AF-A0A8I1J689-F1
#
_entry.id   AF-A0A8I1J689-F1
#
_cell.length_a   1.000
_cell.length_b   1.000
_cell.length_c   1.000
_cell.angle_alpha   90.00
_cell.angle_beta   90.00
_cell.angle_gamma   90.00
#
_symmetry.space_group_name_H-M   'P 1'
#
loop_
_entity.id
_entity.type
_entity.pdbx_description
1 polymer ?
#
loop_
_entity_poly.entity_id
_entity_poly.type
_entity_poly.pdbx_seq_one_letter_code
_entity_poly.pdbx_strand_id
1 'polypeptide(L)'
;MGKWWDRKDTEIDIVATDNSNNIIFGECKYTKKPLDVNVYYDLLEKAKKVNWNKRNRNEYFVFFCINGYTEKNAKPCKRKFKYRFVLKNTSLVKRH
;
A
#
# COMPACT_ATOMS: atom_id res chain seq x y z
N MET A 1 2.88 6.30 16.98
CA MET A 1 1.86 5.42 16.38
C MET A 1 0.53 6.18 16.34
N GLY A 2 0.31 6.98 15.29
CA GLY A 2 -0.87 7.83 15.18
C GLY A 2 -2.04 7.09 14.55
N LYS A 3 -3.18 7.05 15.25
CA LYS A 3 -4.41 6.40 14.83
C LYS A 3 -5.14 7.29 13.80
N TRP A 4 -5.01 7.00 12.51
CA TRP A 4 -5.61 7.79 11.41
C TRP A 4 -7.02 7.33 10.98
N TRP A 5 -7.80 6.66 11.84
CA TRP A 5 -9.03 5.95 11.46
C TRP A 5 -10.36 6.56 11.93
N ASP A 6 -10.45 7.87 12.14
CA ASP A 6 -11.71 8.47 12.64
C ASP A 6 -12.83 8.61 11.58
N ARG A 7 -13.00 7.57 10.76
CA ARG A 7 -14.20 7.31 9.94
C ARG A 7 -14.42 5.80 9.93
N LYS A 8 -15.58 5.38 10.42
CA LYS A 8 -16.09 3.99 10.55
C LYS A 8 -15.91 3.04 9.35
N ASP A 9 -15.44 3.53 8.19
CA ASP A 9 -15.54 2.82 6.91
C ASP A 9 -14.22 2.77 6.10
N THR A 10 -13.07 3.15 6.66
CA THR A 10 -11.82 3.20 5.87
C THR A 10 -10.60 2.83 6.72
N GLU A 11 -10.33 1.53 6.82
CA GLU A 11 -9.13 0.96 7.45
C GLU A 11 -7.98 0.86 6.43
N ILE A 12 -6.78 1.29 6.81
CA ILE A 12 -5.53 1.11 6.06
C ILE A 12 -4.58 0.37 7.00
N ASP A 13 -4.02 -0.76 6.57
CA ASP A 13 -3.21 -1.62 7.44
C ASP A 13 -1.94 -0.92 7.94
N ILE A 14 -1.30 -0.15 7.05
CA ILE A 14 -0.02 0.51 7.33
C ILE A 14 -0.10 1.97 6.87
N VAL A 15 0.17 2.89 7.80
CA VAL A 15 0.42 4.29 7.49
C VAL A 15 1.71 4.72 8.20
N ALA A 16 2.68 5.20 7.44
CA ALA A 16 3.92 5.74 7.98
C ALA A 16 4.21 7.11 7.37
N THR A 17 4.72 8.05 8.18
CA THR A 17 5.09 9.39 7.75
C THR A 17 6.51 9.70 8.22
N ASP A 18 7.20 10.58 7.50
CA ASP A 18 8.48 11.13 7.94
C ASP A 18 8.45 12.67 8.05
N ASN A 19 9.57 13.26 8.45
CA ASN A 19 9.73 14.71 8.56
C ASN A 19 9.92 15.41 7.20
N SER A 20 10.00 14.65 6.10
CA SER A 20 10.25 15.13 4.73
C SER A 20 8.98 15.11 3.88
N ASN A 21 7.81 15.21 4.51
CA ASN A 21 6.50 15.17 3.88
C ASN A 21 6.20 13.88 3.09
N ASN A 22 6.90 12.79 3.38
CA ASN A 22 6.61 11.51 2.77
C ASN A 22 5.54 10.78 3.60
N ILE A 23 4.60 10.15 2.91
CA ILE A 23 3.61 9.25 3.51
C ILE A 23 3.61 7.92 2.75
N ILE A 24 3.66 6.83 3.50
CA ILE A 24 3.56 5.47 2.99
C ILE A 24 2.20 4.93 3.42
N PHE A 25 1.42 4.49 2.44
CA PHE A 25 0.23 3.69 2.64
C PHE A 25 0.56 2.25 2.27
N GLY A 26 0.16 1.30 3.09
CA GLY A 26 0.33 -0.09 2.74
C GLY A 26 -0.76 -0.99 3.20
N GLU A 27 -0.90 -2.08 2.46
CA GLU A 27 -1.91 -3.12 2.67
C GLU A 27 -1.24 -4.50 2.72
N CYS A 28 -1.74 -5.34 3.62
CA CYS A 28 -1.23 -6.67 3.89
C CYS A 28 -2.30 -7.72 3.55
N LYS A 29 -2.06 -8.51 2.50
CA LYS A 29 -2.92 -9.65 2.15
C LYS A 29 -2.19 -10.98 2.33
N TYR A 30 -2.56 -11.66 3.41
CA TYR A 30 -2.12 -13.02 3.74
C TYR A 30 -3.06 -14.07 3.13
N THR A 31 -3.31 -13.99 1.81
CA THR A 31 -4.22 -14.91 1.11
C THR A 31 -3.46 -15.92 0.25
N LYS A 32 -4.03 -17.13 0.11
CA LYS A 32 -3.54 -18.14 -0.84
C LYS A 32 -3.69 -17.70 -2.30
N LYS A 33 -4.58 -16.74 -2.59
CA LYS A 33 -4.77 -16.17 -3.92
C LYS A 33 -3.77 -15.02 -4.14
N PRO A 34 -3.22 -14.86 -5.36
CA PRO A 34 -2.44 -13.69 -5.71
C PRO A 34 -3.22 -12.40 -5.47
N LEU A 35 -2.52 -11.30 -5.21
CA LEU A 35 -3.15 -10.00 -4.99
C LEU A 35 -3.96 -9.59 -6.23
N ASP A 36 -5.20 -9.16 -6.03
CA ASP A 36 -6.08 -8.62 -7.07
C ASP A 36 -5.85 -7.11 -7.27
N VAL A 37 -6.15 -6.60 -8.46
CA VAL A 37 -6.03 -5.17 -8.82
C VAL A 37 -6.97 -4.29 -7.99
N ASN A 38 -8.09 -4.85 -7.55
CA ASN A 38 -9.07 -4.14 -6.75
C ASN A 38 -8.47 -3.65 -5.42
N VAL A 39 -7.61 -4.44 -4.78
CA VAL A 39 -6.92 -4.04 -3.53
C VAL A 39 -6.05 -2.80 -3.74
N TYR A 40 -5.48 -2.62 -4.94
CA TYR A 40 -4.73 -1.42 -5.27
C TYR A 40 -5.63 -0.18 -5.38
N TYR A 41 -6.73 -0.29 -6.13
CA TYR A 41 -7.67 0.82 -6.28
C TYR A 41 -8.33 1.18 -4.96
N ASP A 42 -8.65 0.19 -4.14
CA ASP A 42 -9.18 0.40 -2.80
C ASP A 42 -8.19 1.20 -1.95
N LEU A 43 -6.90 0.82 -1.92
CA LEU A 43 -5.89 1.56 -1.17
C LEU A 43 -5.71 3.00 -1.68
N LEU A 44 -5.81 3.23 -2.99
CA LEU A 44 -5.78 4.59 -3.56
C LEU A 44 -6.98 5.43 -3.08
N GLU A 45 -8.19 4.87 -3.11
CA GLU A 45 -9.38 5.58 -2.63
C GLU A 45 -9.32 5.85 -1.13
N LYS A 46 -8.80 4.90 -0.34
CA LYS A 46 -8.55 5.08 1.09
C LYS A 46 -7.53 6.21 1.33
N ALA A 47 -6.42 6.25 0.60
CA ALA A 47 -5.37 7.26 0.73
C ALA A 47 -5.88 8.70 0.48
N LYS A 48 -6.84 8.89 -0.45
CA LYS A 48 -7.48 10.19 -0.71
C LYS A 48 -8.23 10.75 0.51
N LYS A 49 -8.71 9.87 1.39
CA LYS A 49 -9.45 10.26 2.61
C LYS A 49 -8.54 10.69 3.75
N VAL A 50 -7.23 10.38 3.69
CA VAL A 50 -6.26 10.78 4.70
C VAL A 50 -5.90 12.26 4.54
N ASN A 51 -6.24 13.08 5.54
CA ASN A 51 -6.07 14.55 5.47
C ASN A 51 -4.69 15.07 5.96
N TRP A 52 -3.71 14.18 6.12
CA TRP A 52 -2.35 14.60 6.51
C TRP A 52 -1.61 15.22 5.34
N ASN A 53 -1.18 16.49 5.50
CA ASN A 53 -0.39 17.28 4.55
C ASN A 53 -0.82 17.12 3.07
N LYS A 54 -2.13 17.02 2.83
CA LYS A 54 -2.71 16.58 1.54
C LYS A 54 -2.32 17.46 0.35
N ARG A 55 -1.93 18.73 0.59
CA ARG A 55 -1.51 19.68 -0.44
C ARG A 55 -0.01 19.64 -0.74
N ASN A 56 0.80 19.04 0.14
CA ASN A 56 2.25 19.07 0.03
C ASN A 56 2.87 17.79 0.59
N ARG A 57 2.48 16.62 0.05
CA ARG A 57 3.02 15.32 0.46
C ARG A 57 3.44 14.47 -0.72
N ASN A 58 4.43 13.62 -0.49
CA ASN A 58 4.83 12.56 -1.42
C ASN A 58 4.19 11.25 -0.97
N GLU A 59 3.38 10.65 -1.83
CA GLU A 59 2.67 9.41 -1.52
C GLU A 59 3.39 8.19 -2.08
N TYR A 60 3.56 7.18 -1.22
CA TYR A 60 4.13 5.90 -1.56
C TYR A 60 3.17 4.79 -1.20
N PHE A 61 3.09 3.78 -2.07
CA PHE A 61 2.20 2.64 -1.88
C PHE A 61 3.02 1.37 -1.77
N VAL A 62 2.74 0.58 -0.74
CA VAL A 62 3.43 -0.66 -0.44
C VAL A 62 2.40 -1.78 -0.25
N PHE A 63 2.64 -2.94 -0.84
CA PHE A 63 1.75 -4.08 -0.66
C PHE A 63 2.58 -5.27 -0.21
N PHE A 64 2.07 -5.95 0.81
CA PHE A 64 2.64 -7.18 1.34
C PHE A 64 1.72 -8.33 0.97
N CYS A 65 2.23 -9.28 0.18
CA CYS A 65 1.51 -10.48 -0.21
C CYS A 65 2.44 -11.68 -0.16
N ILE A 66 1.94 -12.82 0.32
CA ILE A 66 2.73 -14.07 0.37
C ILE A 66 2.84 -14.69 -1.03
N ASN A 67 1.73 -14.75 -1.76
CA ASN A 67 1.66 -15.48 -3.04
C ASN A 67 1.89 -14.60 -4.28
N GLY A 68 2.45 -13.40 -4.09
CA GLY A 68 2.79 -12.49 -5.18
C GLY A 68 1.57 -11.83 -5.85
N TYR A 69 1.77 -11.40 -7.09
CA TYR A 69 0.85 -10.55 -7.84
C TYR A 69 0.38 -11.28 -9.09
N THR A 70 -0.87 -11.07 -9.49
CA THR A 70 -1.33 -11.48 -10.83
C THR A 70 -0.54 -10.76 -11.92
N GLU A 71 -0.43 -11.33 -13.12
CA GLU A 71 0.20 -10.65 -14.27
C GLU A 71 -0.54 -9.35 -14.65
N LYS A 72 -1.86 -9.31 -14.43
CA LYS A 72 -2.68 -8.11 -14.58
C LYS A 72 -2.23 -6.97 -13.65
N ASN A 73 -1.67 -7.31 -12.49
CA ASN A 73 -1.03 -6.40 -11.52
C ASN A 73 0.44 -6.10 -11.83
N ALA A 74 1.03 -6.61 -12.92
CA ALA A 74 2.37 -6.22 -13.30
C ALA A 74 2.39 -4.88 -14.05
N LYS A 75 1.33 -4.54 -14.81
CA LYS A 75 1.31 -3.37 -15.72
C LYS A 75 0.93 -2.05 -15.03
N PRO A 76 -0.21 -1.92 -14.32
CA PRO A 76 -0.57 -0.66 -13.64
C PRO A 76 0.41 -0.32 -12.50
N CYS A 77 0.95 -1.36 -11.86
CA CYS A 77 1.88 -1.24 -10.75
C CYS A 77 3.24 -0.65 -11.13
N LYS A 78 3.61 -0.49 -12.41
CA LYS A 78 4.95 0.00 -12.78
C LYS A 78 5.14 1.51 -12.68
N ARG A 79 4.06 2.31 -12.67
CA ARG A 79 4.17 3.78 -12.79
C ARG A 79 4.01 4.54 -11.46
N LYS A 80 3.40 3.93 -10.45
CA LYS A 80 3.09 4.56 -9.14
C LYS A 80 3.62 3.79 -7.93
N PHE A 81 4.11 2.55 -8.11
CA PHE A 81 4.76 1.83 -7.01
C PHE A 81 6.23 2.19 -6.98
N LYS A 82 6.70 2.63 -5.82
CA LYS A 82 8.14 2.75 -5.59
C LYS A 82 8.74 1.43 -5.07
N TYR A 83 7.94 0.61 -4.37
CA TYR A 83 8.40 -0.64 -3.80
C TYR A 83 7.32 -1.72 -3.84
N ARG A 84 7.68 -2.90 -4.36
CA ARG A 84 6.87 -4.11 -4.34
C ARG A 84 7.56 -5.10 -3.42
N PHE A 85 6.91 -5.50 -2.33
CA PHE A 85 7.44 -6.52 -1.44
C PHE A 85 6.61 -7.79 -1.55
N VAL A 86 7.30 -8.93 -1.61
CA VAL A 86 6.69 -10.25 -1.49
C VAL A 86 7.28 -10.87 -0.23
N LEU A 87 6.41 -11.31 0.67
CA LEU A 87 6.82 -12.06 1.85
C LEU A 87 7.10 -13.50 1.42
N LYS A 88 8.36 -13.90 1.41
CA LYS A 88 8.77 -15.29 1.20
C LYS A 88 9.41 -15.81 2.47
N ASN A 89 8.89 -16.90 3.05
CA ASN A 89 9.45 -17.56 4.23
C ASN A 89 9.79 -16.56 5.36
N THR A 90 8.84 -15.68 5.71
CA THR A 90 8.99 -14.59 6.70
C THR A 90 9.97 -13.45 6.36
N SER A 91 10.64 -13.52 5.21
CA SER A 91 11.55 -12.49 4.71
C SER A 91 10.90 -11.59 3.67
N LEU A 92 11.17 -10.28 3.77
CA LEU A 92 10.75 -9.28 2.79
C LEU A 92 11.67 -9.27 1.58
N VAL A 93 11.16 -9.67 0.43
CA VAL A 93 11.91 -9.62 -0.84
C VAL A 93 11.38 -8.46 -1.69
N LYS A 94 12.24 -7.48 -1.97
CA LYS A 94 11.97 -6.40 -2.92
C LYS A 94 11.95 -6.97 -4.35
N ARG A 95 10.87 -6.73 -5.08
CA ARG A 95 10.73 -7.07 -6.50
C ARG A 95 10.81 -5.79 -7.32
N HIS A 96 11.61 -5.82 -8.39
CA HIS A 96 11.69 -4.78 -9.41
C HIS A 96 10.59 -4.97 -10.46
#